data_AF-A0A3L9Y7E6-F1
#
_entry.id   AF-A0A3L9Y7E6-F1
#
_cell.length_a   1.000
_cell.length_b   1.000
_cell.length_c   1.000
_cell.angle_alpha   90.00
_cell.angle_beta   90.00
_cell.angle_gamma   90.00
#
_symmetry.space_group_name_H-M   'P 1'
#
loop_
_entity.id
_entity.type
_entity.pdbx_description
1 polymer ?
#
loop_
_entity_poly.entity_id
_entity_poly.type
_entity_poly.pdbx_seq_one_letter_code
_entity_poly.pdbx_strand_id
1 'polypeptide(L)'
;MTALDTLEFTTSTDFLQSMDSRCFNLSQIHKSNGLIIQNHSLINRLPGVNKININETFGTVRIQATSKILGQNYNQGISSNTLDQFINEINKTGLVLNKDFISDCELKLIHVKNDLKLLKEPIEYINTLNQLIAPYFYKTKYNTGIAFNEKIFSTPIRFTCYAKEFEIESNKSFYNTYPQLAKDFDGVLRAESKLPKGATIRKYFKSANLIDVLNLKNLNHSLLDKVIHKQTNFKPFFNTYKMTNTEEKNFAQIYYLNEFYNGDFNSIMQHIKSKLGEKTKATYQRKKVKKYLSMINNADKNFSLEDINEIREALKEQLI
;
A
#
# COMPACT_ATOMS: atom_id res chain seq x y z
N MET A 1 -4.54 16.39 7.14
CA MET A 1 -3.06 16.19 7.15
C MET A 1 -2.77 14.78 6.68
N THR A 2 -1.53 14.44 6.32
CA THR A 2 -1.20 13.05 5.95
C THR A 2 -1.09 12.18 7.21
N ALA A 3 -1.73 11.01 7.18
CA ALA A 3 -1.56 9.96 8.17
C ALA A 3 -0.82 8.78 7.56
N LEU A 4 0.23 8.31 8.23
CA LEU A 4 1.04 7.18 7.79
C LEU A 4 0.66 5.92 8.57
N ASP A 5 0.43 4.82 7.87
CA ASP A 5 0.33 3.49 8.50
C ASP A 5 1.73 2.93 8.79
N THR A 6 2.69 3.19 7.92
CA THR A 6 4.06 2.69 8.03
C THR A 6 5.04 3.75 7.55
N LEU A 7 6.18 3.86 8.21
CA LEU A 7 7.29 4.69 7.76
C LEU A 7 8.64 4.02 8.05
N GLU A 8 9.62 4.35 7.21
CA GLU A 8 11.03 4.09 7.45
C GLU A 8 11.80 5.38 7.21
N PHE A 9 12.66 5.76 8.14
CA PHE A 9 13.53 6.92 8.00
C PHE A 9 14.96 6.61 8.40
N THR A 10 15.87 7.47 7.97
CA THR A 10 17.25 7.53 8.47
C THR A 10 17.53 8.90 9.06
N THR A 11 18.29 8.93 10.15
CA THR A 11 18.83 10.15 10.77
C THR A 11 20.28 9.94 11.22
N SER A 12 20.94 10.98 11.72
CA SER A 12 22.32 10.93 12.23
C SER A 12 22.38 10.31 13.64
N THR A 13 23.51 9.66 13.96
CA THR A 13 23.85 9.31 15.35
C THR A 13 24.08 10.54 16.23
N ASP A 14 24.27 11.73 15.67
CA ASP A 14 24.40 12.96 16.45
C ASP A 14 23.13 13.29 17.27
N PHE A 15 21.98 12.78 16.83
CA PHE A 15 20.73 12.89 17.58
C PHE A 15 20.56 11.79 18.64
N LEU A 16 21.47 10.83 18.73
CA LEU A 16 21.41 9.76 19.72
C LEU A 16 21.81 10.30 21.10
N GLN A 17 20.85 10.41 22.00
CA GLN A 17 21.11 10.84 23.38
C GLN A 17 21.56 9.67 24.26
N SER A 18 20.92 8.51 24.12
CA SER A 18 21.31 7.30 24.83
C SER A 18 20.82 6.03 24.14
N MET A 19 21.52 4.93 24.40
CA MET A 19 21.16 3.58 23.97
C MET A 19 21.38 2.60 25.13
N ASP A 20 20.34 1.84 25.51
CA ASP A 20 20.49 0.71 26.43
C ASP A 20 21.07 -0.48 25.66
N SER A 21 22.35 -0.76 25.88
CA SER A 21 23.07 -1.84 25.20
C SER A 21 22.43 -3.22 25.38
N ARG A 22 21.63 -3.44 26.44
CA ARG A 22 20.92 -4.72 26.67
C ARG A 22 19.76 -4.94 25.70
N CYS A 23 19.28 -3.87 25.06
CA CYS A 23 18.20 -3.93 24.07
C CYS A 23 18.72 -4.19 22.65
N PHE A 24 20.04 -4.17 22.42
CA PHE A 24 20.64 -4.21 21.08
C PHE A 24 21.73 -5.28 20.95
N ASN A 25 21.70 -6.02 19.84
CA ASN A 25 22.79 -6.90 19.43
C ASN A 25 23.81 -6.12 18.61
N LEU A 26 25.08 -6.15 19.03
CA LEU A 26 26.21 -5.67 18.24
C LEU A 26 26.62 -6.73 17.22
N SER A 27 26.78 -6.31 15.97
CA SER A 27 27.43 -7.09 14.92
C SER A 27 28.56 -6.29 14.28
N GLN A 28 29.62 -6.99 13.90
CA GLN A 28 30.80 -6.42 13.25
C GLN A 28 30.99 -7.06 11.89
N ILE A 29 31.16 -6.24 10.85
CA ILE A 29 31.43 -6.71 9.49
C ILE A 29 32.83 -6.25 9.10
N HIS A 30 33.72 -7.22 8.90
CA HIS A 30 35.08 -6.97 8.45
C HIS A 30 35.12 -6.91 6.92
N LYS A 31 35.59 -5.78 6.38
CA LYS A 31 35.82 -5.62 4.94
C LYS A 31 37.26 -5.94 4.59
N SER A 32 37.49 -6.36 3.34
CA SER A 32 38.83 -6.70 2.83
C SER A 32 39.83 -5.54 2.86
N ASN A 33 39.35 -4.30 2.93
CA ASN A 33 40.17 -3.09 3.06
C ASN A 33 40.49 -2.73 4.52
N GLY A 34 40.20 -3.60 5.49
CA GLY A 34 40.44 -3.37 6.92
C GLY A 34 39.36 -2.55 7.64
N LEU A 35 38.35 -2.04 6.93
CA LEU A 35 37.23 -1.34 7.56
C LEU A 35 36.38 -2.32 8.38
N ILE A 36 36.13 -1.97 9.65
CA ILE A 36 35.22 -2.69 10.54
C ILE A 36 33.93 -1.88 10.64
N ILE A 37 32.82 -2.45 10.16
CA ILE A 37 31.50 -1.82 10.25
C ILE A 37 30.79 -2.34 11.48
N GLN A 38 30.51 -1.46 12.44
CA GLN A 38 29.77 -1.75 13.66
C GLN A 38 28.29 -1.42 13.49
N ASN A 39 27.42 -2.40 13.76
CA ASN A 39 25.97 -2.23 13.69
C ASN A 39 25.29 -2.76 14.95
N HIS A 40 24.42 -1.96 15.53
CA HIS A 40 23.51 -2.35 16.61
C HIS A 40 22.13 -2.59 16.03
N SER A 41 21.53 -3.75 16.32
CA SER A 41 20.18 -4.09 15.89
C SER A 41 19.31 -4.44 17.09
N LEU A 42 18.10 -3.89 17.14
CA LEU A 42 17.16 -4.13 18.25
C LEU A 42 16.84 -5.62 18.39
N ILE A 43 16.95 -6.14 19.62
CA ILE A 43 16.72 -7.56 19.95
C ILE A 43 15.22 -7.86 19.97
N ASN A 44 14.49 -7.17 20.86
CA ASN A 44 13.07 -7.39 21.09
C ASN A 44 12.25 -6.24 20.50
N ARG A 45 11.26 -6.58 19.69
CA ARG A 45 10.43 -5.59 18.99
C ARG A 45 9.16 -5.33 19.78
N LEU A 46 8.93 -4.07 20.13
CA LEU A 46 7.61 -3.63 20.59
C LEU A 46 6.59 -3.72 19.44
N PRO A 47 5.29 -3.89 19.73
CA PRO A 47 4.26 -3.82 18.71
C PRO A 47 4.38 -2.55 17.86
N GLY A 48 4.41 -2.72 16.54
CA GLY A 48 4.58 -1.61 15.60
C GLY A 48 6.03 -1.17 15.35
N VAL A 49 7.03 -1.69 16.06
CA VAL A 49 8.46 -1.45 15.73
C VAL A 49 8.98 -2.60 14.87
N ASN A 50 9.20 -2.35 13.59
CA ASN A 50 9.68 -3.38 12.68
C ASN A 50 11.20 -3.53 12.73
N LYS A 51 11.93 -2.41 12.82
CA LYS A 51 13.39 -2.40 12.76
C LYS A 51 13.95 -1.14 13.41
N ILE A 52 15.01 -1.29 14.19
CA ILE A 52 15.90 -0.20 14.59
C ILE A 52 17.32 -0.71 14.39
N ASN A 53 18.08 0.00 13.54
CA ASN A 53 19.48 -0.27 13.28
C ASN A 53 20.30 1.00 13.47
N ILE A 54 21.40 0.90 14.20
CA ILE A 54 22.37 1.97 14.37
C ILE A 54 23.66 1.49 13.72
N ASN A 55 24.20 2.26 12.79
CA ASN A 55 25.50 2.03 12.20
C ASN A 55 26.44 3.12 12.70
N GLU A 56 27.28 2.78 13.67
CA GLU A 56 28.20 3.73 14.31
C GLU A 56 29.28 4.18 13.32
N THR A 57 29.75 3.26 12.47
CA THR A 57 30.81 3.53 11.48
C THR A 57 30.42 4.60 10.46
N PHE A 58 29.15 4.67 10.07
CA PHE A 58 28.65 5.66 9.12
C PHE A 58 27.79 6.74 9.78
N GLY A 59 27.70 6.75 11.11
CA GLY A 59 26.92 7.73 11.87
C GLY A 59 25.44 7.76 11.51
N THR A 60 24.81 6.60 11.26
CA THR A 60 23.39 6.55 10.83
C THR A 60 22.52 5.72 11.75
N VAL A 61 21.33 6.25 12.04
CA VAL A 61 20.24 5.53 12.71
C VAL A 61 19.13 5.32 11.69
N ARG A 62 18.66 4.08 11.55
CA ARG A 62 17.54 3.70 10.68
C ARG A 62 16.43 3.06 11.48
N ILE A 63 15.23 3.63 11.40
CA ILE A 63 14.05 3.16 12.12
C ILE A 63 12.94 2.88 11.11
N GLN A 64 12.32 1.71 11.25
CA GLN A 64 11.10 1.33 10.55
C GLN A 64 10.03 0.97 11.57
N ALA A 65 8.88 1.63 11.47
CA ALA A 65 7.76 1.42 12.36
C ALA A 65 6.42 1.56 11.64
N THR A 66 5.37 1.02 12.24
CA THR A 66 3.98 1.17 11.83
C THR A 66 3.20 1.92 12.90
N SER A 67 2.05 2.49 12.53
CA SER A 67 1.19 3.22 13.47
C SER A 67 0.63 2.33 14.58
N LYS A 68 0.80 1.00 14.53
CA LYS A 68 0.48 0.10 15.65
C LYS A 68 1.26 0.45 16.91
N ILE A 69 2.40 1.13 16.77
CA ILE A 69 3.16 1.66 17.90
C ILE A 69 2.35 2.66 18.75
N LEU A 70 1.33 3.29 18.17
CA LEU A 70 0.44 4.23 18.86
C LEU A 70 -0.61 3.54 19.76
N GLY A 71 -0.65 2.20 19.78
CA GLY A 71 -1.59 1.44 20.60
C GLY A 71 -3.05 1.82 20.33
N GLN A 72 -3.72 2.38 21.34
CA GLN A 72 -5.12 2.81 21.25
C GLN A 72 -5.37 3.88 20.17
N ASN A 73 -4.36 4.66 19.80
CA ASN A 73 -4.45 5.69 18.75
C ASN A 73 -4.05 5.16 17.36
N TYR A 74 -4.01 3.84 17.16
CA TYR A 74 -3.63 3.23 15.89
C TYR A 74 -4.44 3.75 14.69
N ASN A 75 -5.75 3.95 14.89
CA ASN A 75 -6.67 4.49 13.89
C ASN A 75 -6.28 5.91 13.42
N GLN A 76 -5.65 6.72 14.26
CA GLN A 76 -5.19 8.06 13.87
C GLN A 76 -4.03 8.02 12.87
N GLY A 77 -3.22 6.95 12.89
CA GLY A 77 -2.01 6.86 12.08
C GLY A 77 -0.90 7.79 12.56
N ILE A 78 0.32 7.62 12.05
CA ILE A 78 1.43 8.52 12.36
C ILE A 78 1.22 9.82 11.58
N SER A 79 0.89 10.89 12.29
CA SER A 79 0.59 12.22 11.75
C SER A 79 1.20 13.30 12.65
N SER A 80 1.09 14.57 12.25
CA SER A 80 1.54 15.70 13.09
C SER A 80 0.91 15.68 14.49
N ASN A 81 -0.33 15.19 14.62
CA ASN A 81 -1.05 15.12 15.90
C ASN A 81 -0.56 13.99 16.83
N THR A 82 0.05 12.94 16.27
CA THR A 82 0.48 11.75 17.02
C THR A 82 2.00 11.61 17.07
N LEU A 83 2.74 12.59 16.54
CA LEU A 83 4.19 12.49 16.37
C LEU A 83 4.93 12.44 17.71
N ASP A 84 4.49 13.22 18.70
CA ASP A 84 5.04 13.16 20.05
C ASP A 84 4.84 11.79 20.69
N GLN A 85 3.65 11.21 20.55
CA GLN A 85 3.38 9.85 21.03
C GLN A 85 4.30 8.85 20.32
N PHE A 86 4.39 8.92 18.98
CA PHE A 86 5.27 8.05 18.19
C PHE A 86 6.72 8.07 18.71
N ILE A 87 7.28 9.26 18.96
CA ILE A 87 8.64 9.42 19.46
C ILE A 87 8.79 8.84 20.87
N ASN A 88 7.83 9.12 21.76
CA ASN A 88 7.84 8.59 23.12
C ASN A 88 7.82 7.05 23.12
N GLU A 89 7.06 6.42 22.24
CA GLU A 89 7.02 4.95 22.13
C GLU A 89 8.30 4.37 21.50
N ILE A 90 8.93 5.06 20.54
CA ILE A 90 10.27 4.68 20.06
C ILE A 90 11.29 4.75 21.21
N ASN A 91 11.23 5.77 22.05
CA ASN A 91 12.15 5.92 23.17
C ASN A 91 12.07 4.77 24.18
N LYS A 92 10.90 4.13 24.32
CA LYS A 92 10.72 2.92 25.16
C LYS A 92 11.41 1.67 24.64
N THR A 93 11.94 1.69 23.40
CA THR A 93 12.73 0.56 22.85
C THR A 93 14.14 0.47 23.42
N GLY A 94 14.55 1.44 24.24
CA GLY A 94 15.93 1.58 24.74
C GLY A 94 16.81 2.46 23.85
N LEU A 95 16.25 3.11 22.83
CA LEU A 95 16.92 4.11 22.00
C LEU A 95 16.29 5.48 22.25
N VAL A 96 17.03 6.44 22.81
CA VAL A 96 16.53 7.81 23.01
C VAL A 96 17.15 8.74 21.98
N LEU A 97 16.31 9.33 21.13
CA LEU A 97 16.72 10.35 20.16
C LEU A 97 16.28 11.74 20.60
N ASN A 98 17.14 12.74 20.38
CA ASN A 98 16.75 14.15 20.46
C ASN A 98 15.71 14.44 19.38
N LYS A 99 14.55 15.01 19.76
CA LYS A 99 13.44 15.39 18.87
C LYS A 99 13.85 16.21 17.64
N ASP A 100 14.96 16.94 17.69
CA ASP A 100 15.48 17.69 16.54
C ASP A 100 15.72 16.80 15.30
N PHE A 101 15.92 15.49 15.49
CA PHE A 101 16.05 14.52 14.39
C PHE A 101 14.89 14.59 13.39
N ILE A 102 13.69 15.00 13.83
CA ILE A 102 12.50 15.11 12.99
C ILE A 102 12.73 16.06 11.81
N SER A 103 13.44 17.15 12.05
CA SER A 103 13.75 18.18 11.05
C SER A 103 14.82 17.72 10.06
N ASP A 104 15.66 16.76 10.44
CA ASP A 104 16.79 16.30 9.62
C ASP A 104 16.63 14.88 9.06
N CYS A 105 15.61 14.15 9.47
CA CYS A 105 15.43 12.79 9.01
C CYS A 105 14.99 12.70 7.54
N GLU A 106 15.49 11.69 6.84
CA GLU A 106 15.10 11.39 5.47
C GLU A 106 14.26 10.11 5.41
N LEU A 107 13.03 10.25 4.94
CA LEU A 107 12.13 9.14 4.70
C LEU A 107 12.62 8.26 3.54
N LYS A 108 12.66 6.96 3.79
CA LYS A 108 13.08 5.92 2.83
C LYS A 108 11.89 5.15 2.28
N LEU A 109 10.84 4.99 3.08
CA LEU A 109 9.59 4.33 2.71
C LEU A 109 8.45 4.93 3.53
N ILE A 110 7.29 5.09 2.91
CA ILE A 110 6.06 5.46 3.62
C ILE A 110 4.86 4.73 3.03
N HIS A 111 3.89 4.43 3.89
CA HIS A 111 2.55 4.00 3.53
C HIS A 111 1.57 5.07 4.03
N VAL A 112 0.95 5.79 3.11
CA VAL A 112 -0.04 6.83 3.40
C VAL A 112 -1.42 6.20 3.45
N LYS A 113 -2.16 6.37 4.55
CA LYS A 113 -3.49 5.79 4.71
C LYS A 113 -4.57 6.85 4.83
N ASN A 114 -5.77 6.51 4.35
CA ASN A 114 -7.03 7.15 4.68
C ASN A 114 -8.03 6.05 5.04
N ASP A 115 -8.62 6.16 6.23
CA ASP A 115 -9.68 5.27 6.70
C ASP A 115 -11.02 5.94 6.36
N LEU A 116 -11.83 5.31 5.51
CA LEU A 116 -13.06 5.88 4.99
C LEU A 116 -14.25 5.13 5.58
N LYS A 117 -15.14 5.86 6.26
CA LYS A 117 -16.47 5.39 6.65
C LYS A 117 -17.44 5.87 5.59
N LEU A 118 -17.94 4.93 4.79
CA LEU A 118 -18.78 5.20 3.63
C LEU A 118 -20.19 4.66 3.90
N LEU A 119 -21.13 4.97 3.01
CA LEU A 119 -22.56 4.62 3.16
C LEU A 119 -22.82 3.12 3.03
N LYS A 120 -22.01 2.41 2.23
CA LYS A 120 -22.15 0.98 1.94
C LYS A 120 -21.04 0.15 2.57
N GLU A 121 -21.19 -1.17 2.48
CA GLU A 121 -20.14 -2.09 2.89
C GLU A 121 -18.89 -1.97 2.00
N PRO A 122 -17.66 -2.08 2.54
CA PRO A 122 -16.42 -1.95 1.78
C PRO A 122 -16.35 -2.80 0.50
N ILE A 123 -16.96 -3.99 0.52
CA ILE A 123 -16.95 -4.93 -0.61
C ILE A 123 -17.65 -4.36 -1.85
N GLU A 124 -18.68 -3.52 -1.68
CA GLU A 124 -19.40 -2.88 -2.79
C GLU A 124 -18.46 -1.92 -3.54
N TYR A 125 -17.78 -1.04 -2.80
CA TYR A 125 -16.78 -0.13 -3.36
C TYR A 125 -15.62 -0.87 -4.03
N ILE A 126 -15.12 -1.95 -3.43
CA ILE A 126 -14.07 -2.80 -4.00
C ILE A 126 -14.53 -3.40 -5.33
N ASN A 127 -15.78 -3.88 -5.39
CA ASN A 127 -16.37 -4.42 -6.62
C ASN A 127 -16.46 -3.35 -7.69
N THR A 128 -16.95 -2.15 -7.37
CA THR A 128 -16.99 -1.02 -8.31
C THR A 128 -15.60 -0.62 -8.81
N LEU A 129 -14.61 -0.49 -7.93
CA LEU A 129 -13.22 -0.23 -8.30
C LEU A 129 -12.64 -1.33 -9.21
N ASN A 130 -13.06 -2.59 -9.00
CA ASN A 130 -12.67 -3.70 -9.85
C ASN A 130 -13.25 -3.62 -11.27
N GLN A 131 -14.21 -2.75 -11.55
CA GLN A 131 -14.72 -2.56 -12.91
C GLN A 131 -13.99 -1.43 -13.67
N LEU A 132 -13.02 -0.76 -13.03
CA LEU A 132 -12.21 0.26 -13.70
C LEU A 132 -11.17 -0.40 -14.61
N ILE A 133 -10.97 0.14 -15.81
CA ILE A 133 -9.91 -0.28 -16.73
C ILE A 133 -8.53 0.08 -16.13
N ALA A 134 -8.46 1.23 -15.44
CA ALA A 134 -7.25 1.75 -14.79
C ALA A 134 -6.02 1.71 -15.74
N PRO A 135 -6.04 2.47 -16.85
CA PRO A 135 -5.09 2.31 -17.96
C PRO A 135 -3.63 2.46 -17.54
N TYR A 136 -3.34 3.25 -16.50
CA TYR A 136 -1.99 3.47 -15.98
C TYR A 136 -1.51 2.44 -14.94
N PHE A 137 -2.36 1.47 -14.57
CA PHE A 137 -2.08 0.54 -13.48
C PHE A 137 -2.28 -0.93 -13.89
N TYR A 138 -1.54 -1.83 -13.26
CA TYR A 138 -1.89 -3.24 -13.16
C TYR A 138 -2.81 -3.42 -11.95
N LYS A 139 -3.99 -3.96 -12.18
CA LYS A 139 -5.02 -4.16 -11.15
C LYS A 139 -5.01 -5.61 -10.67
N THR A 140 -5.17 -5.80 -9.37
CA THR A 140 -5.25 -7.13 -8.73
C THR A 140 -6.30 -7.08 -7.63
N LYS A 141 -7.43 -7.77 -7.84
CA LYS A 141 -8.46 -7.98 -6.82
C LYS A 141 -8.11 -9.20 -5.97
N TYR A 142 -8.45 -9.15 -4.70
CA TYR A 142 -8.46 -10.26 -3.76
C TYR A 142 -9.71 -10.16 -2.87
N ASN A 143 -9.98 -11.16 -2.03
CA ASN A 143 -11.26 -11.30 -1.33
C ASN A 143 -11.70 -10.05 -0.57
N THR A 144 -10.75 -9.35 0.06
CA THR A 144 -11.02 -8.20 0.95
C THR A 144 -10.55 -6.87 0.37
N GLY A 145 -10.11 -6.82 -0.90
CA GLY A 145 -9.56 -5.58 -1.44
C GLY A 145 -9.08 -5.64 -2.88
N ILE A 146 -8.49 -4.53 -3.31
CA ILE A 146 -8.00 -4.34 -4.66
C ILE A 146 -6.76 -3.46 -4.66
N ALA A 147 -5.74 -3.87 -5.43
CA ALA A 147 -4.50 -3.13 -5.59
C ALA A 147 -4.31 -2.64 -7.03
N PHE A 148 -3.85 -1.40 -7.16
CA PHE A 148 -3.45 -0.73 -8.39
C PHE A 148 -1.95 -0.45 -8.34
N ASN A 149 -1.17 -1.20 -9.11
CA ASN A 149 0.28 -1.05 -9.21
C ASN A 149 0.63 -0.21 -10.43
N GLU A 150 1.28 0.94 -10.25
CA GLU A 150 1.60 1.85 -11.35
C GLU A 150 2.49 1.17 -12.40
N LYS A 151 2.18 1.35 -13.70
CA LYS A 151 2.94 0.80 -14.83
C LYS A 151 4.24 1.58 -15.09
N ILE A 152 5.01 1.90 -14.04
CA ILE A 152 6.30 2.58 -14.12
C ILE A 152 7.33 1.79 -13.29
N PHE A 153 8.47 1.46 -13.89
CA PHE A 153 9.49 0.63 -13.25
C PHE A 153 10.42 1.38 -12.29
N SER A 154 10.74 2.64 -12.57
CA SER A 154 11.76 3.39 -11.80
C SER A 154 11.28 3.84 -10.42
N THR A 155 10.07 4.36 -10.35
CA THR A 155 9.43 4.92 -9.13
C THR A 155 8.00 4.39 -8.98
N PRO A 156 7.82 3.05 -8.81
CA PRO A 156 6.50 2.48 -8.70
C PRO A 156 5.82 2.96 -7.42
N ILE A 157 4.54 3.30 -7.54
CA ILE A 157 3.63 3.44 -6.42
C ILE A 157 2.57 2.33 -6.49
N ARG A 158 2.14 1.84 -5.33
CA ARG A 158 1.01 0.92 -5.23
C ARG A 158 -0.08 1.59 -4.41
N PHE A 159 -1.25 1.73 -5.00
CA PHE A 159 -2.46 2.18 -4.33
C PHE A 159 -3.36 0.96 -4.05
N THR A 160 -3.90 0.83 -2.84
CA THR A 160 -4.71 -0.32 -2.44
C THR A 160 -5.94 0.16 -1.70
N CYS A 161 -7.12 -0.36 -2.04
CA CYS A 161 -8.35 -0.18 -1.27
C CYS A 161 -8.76 -1.52 -0.68
N TYR A 162 -9.02 -1.60 0.62
CA TYR A 162 -9.40 -2.85 1.28
C TYR A 162 -10.28 -2.64 2.50
N ALA A 163 -11.09 -3.65 2.82
CA ALA A 163 -11.89 -3.70 4.03
C ALA A 163 -10.96 -3.93 5.24
N LYS A 164 -10.86 -2.95 6.13
CA LYS A 164 -9.85 -2.94 7.20
C LYS A 164 -10.18 -3.95 8.30
N GLU A 165 -11.46 -4.15 8.58
CA GLU A 165 -11.97 -5.12 9.56
C GLU A 165 -11.41 -6.54 9.36
N PHE A 166 -11.28 -7.03 8.13
CA PHE A 166 -10.75 -8.37 7.89
C PHE A 166 -9.24 -8.50 8.14
N GLU A 167 -8.49 -7.40 8.13
CA GLU A 167 -7.08 -7.44 8.56
C GLU A 167 -6.98 -7.64 10.08
N ILE A 168 -7.98 -7.17 10.84
CA ILE A 168 -8.01 -7.27 12.31
C ILE A 168 -7.98 -8.71 12.76
N GLU A 169 -8.78 -9.55 12.11
CA GLU A 169 -8.91 -10.98 12.40
C GLU A 169 -7.57 -11.74 12.26
N SER A 170 -6.68 -11.24 11.40
CA SER A 170 -5.36 -11.82 11.17
C SER A 170 -4.30 -11.44 12.22
N ASN A 171 -4.52 -10.37 13.01
CA ASN A 171 -3.55 -9.84 13.98
C ASN A 171 -4.07 -9.90 15.42
N LYS A 172 -4.60 -11.08 15.82
CA LYS A 172 -5.31 -11.28 17.09
C LYS A 172 -4.55 -10.77 18.33
N SER A 173 -3.23 -10.94 18.39
CA SER A 173 -2.45 -10.51 19.56
C SER A 173 -2.50 -9.00 19.81
N PHE A 174 -2.46 -8.18 18.76
CA PHE A 174 -2.55 -6.73 18.90
C PHE A 174 -3.95 -6.29 19.35
N TYR A 175 -4.99 -6.87 18.77
CA TYR A 175 -6.37 -6.51 19.08
C TYR A 175 -6.88 -7.11 20.39
N ASN A 176 -6.28 -8.19 20.89
CA ASN A 176 -6.52 -8.66 22.26
C ASN A 176 -6.05 -7.63 23.29
N THR A 177 -4.95 -6.92 23.02
CA THR A 177 -4.45 -5.83 23.87
C THR A 177 -5.28 -4.55 23.72
N TYR A 178 -5.86 -4.32 22.53
CA TYR A 178 -6.63 -3.11 22.20
C TYR A 178 -7.98 -3.45 21.55
N PRO A 179 -8.91 -4.11 22.28
CA PRO A 179 -10.16 -4.63 21.71
C PRO A 179 -11.10 -3.55 21.19
N GLN A 180 -11.04 -2.34 21.75
CA GLN A 180 -11.84 -1.19 21.30
C GLN A 180 -11.59 -0.82 19.84
N LEU A 181 -10.38 -1.07 19.32
CA LEU A 181 -10.02 -0.76 17.92
C LEU A 181 -10.85 -1.55 16.92
N ALA A 182 -11.41 -2.70 17.30
CA ALA A 182 -12.28 -3.47 16.41
C ALA A 182 -13.48 -2.64 15.95
N LYS A 183 -14.08 -1.85 16.86
CA LYS A 183 -15.21 -0.96 16.55
C LYS A 183 -14.80 0.24 15.71
N ASP A 184 -13.56 0.71 15.85
CA ASP A 184 -13.08 1.88 15.09
C ASP A 184 -12.95 1.59 13.59
N PHE A 185 -12.71 0.32 13.25
CA PHE A 185 -12.48 -0.16 11.89
C PHE A 185 -13.63 -0.97 11.28
N ASP A 186 -14.73 -1.13 12.02
CA ASP A 186 -15.95 -1.75 11.53
C ASP A 186 -16.54 -0.95 10.36
N GLY A 187 -16.80 -1.61 9.23
CA GLY A 187 -17.27 -1.02 7.98
C GLY A 187 -16.26 -0.10 7.30
N VAL A 188 -14.98 -0.11 7.70
CA VAL A 188 -13.98 0.85 7.17
C VAL A 188 -13.35 0.35 5.89
N LEU A 189 -13.50 1.13 4.81
CA LEU A 189 -12.70 1.01 3.60
C LEU A 189 -11.41 1.82 3.77
N ARG A 190 -10.26 1.14 3.87
CA ARG A 190 -8.96 1.79 3.88
C ARG A 190 -8.43 1.98 2.48
N ALA A 191 -8.06 3.21 2.14
CA ALA A 191 -7.25 3.54 0.98
C ALA A 191 -5.79 3.76 1.43
N GLU A 192 -4.86 2.99 0.87
CA GLU A 192 -3.44 3.03 1.24
C GLU A 192 -2.53 3.15 0.02
N SER A 193 -1.58 4.08 0.08
CA SER A 193 -0.51 4.23 -0.92
C SER A 193 0.85 3.90 -0.36
N LYS A 194 1.51 2.92 -0.99
CA LYS A 194 2.87 2.51 -0.67
C LYS A 194 3.87 3.20 -1.60
N LEU A 195 4.77 3.98 -1.00
CA LEU A 195 5.91 4.62 -1.64
C LEU A 195 7.19 3.92 -1.16
N PRO A 196 7.71 2.95 -1.92
CA PRO A 196 8.72 2.01 -1.43
C PRO A 196 10.15 2.57 -1.41
N LYS A 197 10.37 3.78 -1.93
CA LYS A 197 11.70 4.38 -2.09
C LYS A 197 11.62 5.89 -1.86
N GLY A 198 12.65 6.48 -1.26
CA GLY A 198 12.78 7.93 -1.10
C GLY A 198 12.65 8.72 -2.42
N ALA A 199 13.11 8.16 -3.54
CA ALA A 199 12.91 8.76 -4.87
C ALA A 199 11.42 8.83 -5.28
N THR A 200 10.62 7.81 -4.94
CA THR A 200 9.17 7.82 -5.14
C THR A 200 8.52 8.85 -4.22
N ILE A 201 8.98 8.95 -2.96
CA ILE A 201 8.48 9.97 -2.01
C ILE A 201 8.71 11.37 -2.58
N ARG A 202 9.95 11.70 -2.97
CA ARG A 202 10.28 13.00 -3.59
C ARG A 202 9.49 13.30 -4.87
N LYS A 203 9.18 12.29 -5.69
CA LYS A 203 8.36 12.48 -6.90
C LYS A 203 6.97 13.06 -6.56
N TYR A 204 6.32 12.49 -5.54
CA TYR A 204 4.94 12.82 -5.15
C TYR A 204 4.85 13.95 -4.12
N PHE A 205 5.78 14.04 -3.17
CA PHE A 205 5.78 15.03 -2.09
C PHE A 205 6.73 16.22 -2.31
N LYS A 206 7.61 16.16 -3.31
CA LYS A 206 8.70 17.14 -3.54
C LYS A 206 9.71 17.29 -2.40
N SER A 207 9.51 16.57 -1.31
CA SER A 207 10.42 16.44 -0.17
C SER A 207 10.53 14.97 0.25
N ALA A 208 11.53 14.66 1.06
CA ALA A 208 11.64 13.41 1.81
C ALA A 208 11.75 13.66 3.33
N ASN A 209 11.62 14.91 3.77
CA ASN A 209 11.56 15.25 5.18
C ASN A 209 10.22 14.80 5.77
N LEU A 210 10.24 14.35 7.03
CA LEU A 210 9.04 13.86 7.71
C LEU A 210 7.95 14.93 7.84
N ILE A 211 8.29 16.14 8.31
CA ILE A 211 7.32 17.22 8.53
C ILE A 211 6.65 17.65 7.23
N ASP A 212 7.44 17.84 6.18
CA ASP A 212 6.90 18.19 4.85
C ASP A 212 5.90 17.15 4.35
N VAL A 213 6.21 15.86 4.53
CA VAL A 213 5.34 14.75 4.13
C VAL A 213 4.06 14.73 4.96
N LEU A 214 4.14 14.94 6.27
CA LEU A 214 2.96 14.95 7.15
C LEU A 214 2.03 16.14 6.88
N ASN A 215 2.58 17.27 6.46
CA ASN A 215 1.82 18.49 6.17
C ASN A 215 1.09 18.46 4.82
N LEU A 216 1.55 17.66 3.87
CA LEU A 216 0.88 17.50 2.57
C LEU A 216 -0.45 16.76 2.71
N LYS A 217 -1.40 17.06 1.82
CA LYS A 217 -2.74 16.46 1.79
C LYS A 217 -3.01 15.78 0.45
N ASN A 218 -4.05 14.93 0.41
CA ASN A 218 -4.71 14.48 -0.83
C ASN A 218 -3.91 13.53 -1.74
N LEU A 219 -2.86 12.85 -1.25
CA LEU A 219 -2.13 11.88 -2.09
C LEU A 219 -3.05 10.78 -2.64
N ASN A 220 -3.80 10.12 -1.75
CA ASN A 220 -4.69 9.03 -2.13
C ASN A 220 -5.83 9.51 -3.04
N HIS A 221 -6.34 10.73 -2.82
CA HIS A 221 -7.27 11.40 -3.75
C HIS A 221 -6.65 11.54 -5.15
N SER A 222 -5.47 12.14 -5.26
CA SER A 222 -4.78 12.33 -6.54
C SER A 222 -4.45 11.00 -7.23
N LEU A 223 -4.19 9.94 -6.47
CA LEU A 223 -3.95 8.62 -7.02
C LEU A 223 -5.24 7.96 -7.51
N LEU A 224 -6.35 8.11 -6.79
CA LEU A 224 -7.65 7.68 -7.27
C LEU A 224 -8.02 8.42 -8.56
N ASP A 225 -7.83 9.74 -8.63
CA ASP A 225 -8.01 10.55 -9.85
C ASP A 225 -7.20 9.98 -11.02
N LYS A 226 -5.96 9.56 -10.75
CA LYS A 226 -5.09 8.93 -11.75
C LYS A 226 -5.56 7.53 -12.14
N VAL A 227 -6.13 6.76 -11.22
CA VAL A 227 -6.72 5.44 -11.49
C VAL A 227 -7.94 5.59 -12.41
N ILE A 228 -8.78 6.60 -12.19
CA ILE A 228 -9.97 6.88 -13.02
C ILE A 228 -9.62 7.64 -14.31
N HIS A 229 -8.47 8.32 -14.38
CA HIS A 229 -8.09 9.11 -15.56
C HIS A 229 -8.10 8.29 -16.85
N LYS A 230 -8.73 8.84 -17.90
CA LYS A 230 -8.94 8.19 -19.20
C LYS A 230 -9.62 6.82 -19.12
N GLN A 231 -10.56 6.64 -18.19
CA GLN A 231 -11.57 5.59 -18.35
C GLN A 231 -12.28 5.82 -19.69
N THR A 232 -12.32 4.81 -20.54
CA THR A 232 -13.24 4.82 -21.69
C THR A 232 -14.61 4.39 -21.17
N ASN A 233 -15.67 5.14 -21.49
CA ASN A 233 -17.06 4.80 -21.14
C ASN A 233 -17.34 3.34 -21.48
N PHE A 234 -17.38 2.47 -20.47
CA PHE A 234 -17.73 1.09 -20.65
C PHE A 234 -19.22 0.97 -20.34
N LYS A 235 -20.04 0.86 -21.39
CA LYS A 235 -21.45 0.50 -21.20
C LYS A 235 -21.49 -1.00 -20.85
N PRO A 236 -22.12 -1.41 -19.73
CA PRO A 236 -22.09 -2.77 -19.19
C PRO A 236 -23.06 -3.70 -19.94
N PHE A 237 -22.97 -3.73 -21.27
CA PHE A 237 -23.67 -4.72 -22.08
C PHE A 237 -22.67 -5.48 -22.92
N PHE A 238 -22.62 -6.79 -22.72
CA PHE A 238 -21.98 -7.73 -23.64
C PHE A 238 -22.70 -7.68 -24.99
N ASN A 239 -22.33 -6.74 -25.86
CA ASN A 239 -22.81 -6.78 -27.23
C ASN A 239 -21.95 -7.76 -28.04
N THR A 240 -22.12 -9.06 -27.77
CA THR A 240 -21.49 -10.13 -28.55
C THR A 240 -22.02 -10.17 -29.98
N TYR A 241 -23.22 -9.64 -30.22
CA TYR A 241 -23.83 -9.57 -31.55
C TYR A 241 -22.99 -8.78 -32.58
N LYS A 242 -22.15 -7.84 -32.11
CA LYS A 242 -21.22 -7.10 -32.97
C LYS A 242 -19.85 -7.76 -33.13
N MET A 243 -19.60 -8.87 -32.44
CA MET A 243 -18.32 -9.59 -32.53
C MET A 243 -18.30 -10.46 -33.78
N THR A 244 -17.12 -10.59 -34.38
CA THR A 244 -16.89 -11.69 -35.33
C THR A 244 -16.88 -13.04 -34.60
N ASN A 245 -17.16 -14.15 -35.30
CA ASN A 245 -17.07 -15.51 -34.73
C ASN A 245 -15.74 -15.79 -34.01
N THR A 246 -14.64 -15.25 -34.53
CA THR A 246 -13.33 -15.38 -33.90
C THR A 246 -13.27 -14.61 -32.58
N GLU A 247 -13.76 -13.38 -32.56
CA GLU A 247 -13.80 -12.57 -31.33
C GLU A 247 -14.69 -13.19 -30.27
N GLU A 248 -15.87 -13.68 -30.65
CA GLU A 248 -16.81 -14.34 -29.74
C GLU A 248 -16.22 -15.62 -29.15
N LYS A 249 -15.57 -16.48 -29.95
CA LYS A 249 -14.86 -17.67 -29.44
C LYS A 249 -13.78 -17.31 -28.40
N ASN A 250 -13.01 -16.26 -28.68
CA ASN A 250 -11.99 -15.81 -27.73
C ASN A 250 -12.63 -15.24 -26.46
N PHE A 251 -13.69 -14.46 -26.60
CA PHE A 251 -14.43 -13.91 -25.46
C PHE A 251 -14.98 -15.04 -24.59
N ALA A 252 -15.67 -16.02 -25.16
CA ALA A 252 -16.24 -17.16 -24.45
C ALA A 252 -15.17 -17.97 -23.68
N GLN A 253 -14.02 -18.21 -24.31
CA GLN A 253 -12.89 -18.88 -23.64
C GLN A 253 -12.41 -18.09 -22.41
N ILE A 254 -12.23 -16.77 -22.54
CA ILE A 254 -11.78 -15.94 -21.41
C ILE A 254 -12.87 -15.80 -20.34
N TYR A 255 -14.15 -15.77 -20.73
CA TYR A 255 -15.28 -15.77 -19.80
C TYR A 255 -15.27 -17.01 -18.92
N TYR A 256 -15.17 -18.20 -19.54
CA TYR A 256 -15.06 -19.46 -18.80
C TYR A 256 -13.86 -19.48 -17.84
N LEU A 257 -12.68 -19.04 -18.29
CA LEU A 257 -11.48 -19.04 -17.45
C LEU A 257 -11.54 -17.98 -16.35
N ASN A 258 -12.25 -16.86 -16.57
CA ASN A 258 -12.51 -15.86 -15.55
C ASN A 258 -13.29 -16.46 -14.38
N GLU A 259 -14.38 -17.17 -14.67
CA GLU A 259 -15.19 -17.84 -13.65
C GLU A 259 -14.39 -18.92 -12.91
N PHE A 260 -13.60 -19.72 -13.63
CA PHE A 260 -12.84 -20.81 -13.04
C PHE A 260 -11.67 -20.34 -12.15
N TYR A 261 -11.02 -19.22 -12.51
CA TYR A 261 -9.85 -18.69 -11.80
C TYR A 261 -10.15 -17.39 -11.03
N ASN A 262 -11.42 -17.06 -10.80
CA ASN A 262 -11.85 -15.84 -10.11
C ASN A 262 -11.18 -14.56 -10.66
N GLY A 263 -10.98 -14.50 -11.98
CA GLY A 263 -10.37 -13.36 -12.66
C GLY A 263 -8.87 -13.17 -12.44
N ASP A 264 -8.15 -14.13 -11.84
CA ASP A 264 -6.69 -14.03 -11.72
C ASP A 264 -6.01 -14.13 -13.08
N PHE A 265 -5.52 -12.98 -13.55
CA PHE A 265 -4.82 -12.85 -14.81
C PHE A 265 -3.64 -13.83 -14.95
N ASN A 266 -2.87 -14.07 -13.88
CA ASN A 266 -1.69 -14.91 -13.96
C ASN A 266 -2.06 -16.39 -14.12
N SER A 267 -3.03 -16.88 -13.34
CA SER A 267 -3.57 -18.24 -13.46
C SER A 267 -4.22 -18.47 -14.83
N ILE A 268 -5.01 -17.51 -15.32
CA ILE A 268 -5.61 -17.57 -16.66
C ILE A 268 -4.51 -17.64 -17.74
N MET A 269 -3.46 -16.82 -17.63
CA MET A 269 -2.34 -16.84 -18.57
C MET A 269 -1.52 -18.13 -18.50
N GLN A 270 -1.33 -18.70 -17.31
CA GLN A 270 -0.66 -19.99 -17.16
C GLN A 270 -1.47 -21.11 -17.81
N HIS A 271 -2.79 -21.15 -17.58
CA HIS A 271 -3.69 -22.10 -18.22
C HIS A 271 -3.60 -22.02 -19.75
N ILE A 272 -3.65 -20.82 -20.32
CA ILE A 272 -3.58 -20.67 -21.78
C ILE A 272 -2.20 -21.07 -22.28
N LYS A 273 -1.12 -20.69 -21.58
CA LYS A 273 0.25 -21.01 -21.99
C LYS A 273 0.50 -22.52 -21.98
N SER A 274 -0.08 -23.28 -21.05
CA SER A 274 0.08 -24.74 -21.00
C SER A 274 -0.59 -25.47 -22.17
N LYS A 275 -1.41 -24.77 -22.97
CA LYS A 275 -2.04 -25.29 -24.19
C LYS A 275 -1.36 -24.82 -25.47
N LEU A 276 -0.32 -23.98 -25.36
CA LEU A 276 0.50 -23.57 -26.49
C LEU A 276 1.71 -24.50 -26.62
N GLY A 277 2.31 -24.57 -27.82
CA GLY A 277 3.59 -25.26 -27.99
C GLY A 277 4.68 -24.60 -27.15
N GLU A 278 5.65 -25.39 -26.68
CA GLU A 278 6.70 -24.95 -25.74
C GLU A 278 7.46 -23.69 -26.20
N LYS A 279 7.66 -23.54 -27.52
CA LYS A 279 8.39 -22.44 -28.13
C LYS A 279 7.50 -21.25 -28.50
N THR A 280 6.18 -21.36 -28.36
CA THR A 280 5.23 -20.32 -28.79
C THR A 280 5.15 -19.19 -27.76
N LYS A 281 5.44 -17.96 -28.19
CA LYS A 281 5.27 -16.76 -27.35
C LYS A 281 3.78 -16.45 -27.15
N ALA A 282 3.33 -16.38 -25.90
CA ALA A 282 1.93 -16.09 -25.54
C ALA A 282 1.53 -14.59 -25.67
N THR A 283 2.25 -13.80 -26.47
CA THR A 283 2.04 -12.34 -26.56
C THR A 283 0.66 -11.99 -27.10
N TYR A 284 0.20 -12.73 -28.11
CA TYR A 284 -1.10 -12.52 -28.73
C TYR A 284 -2.25 -12.89 -27.78
N GLN A 285 -2.14 -14.04 -27.11
CA GLN A 285 -3.06 -14.51 -26.09
C GLN A 285 -3.13 -13.53 -24.90
N ARG A 286 -1.97 -13.02 -24.47
CA ARG A 286 -1.90 -12.00 -23.42
C ARG A 286 -2.70 -10.74 -23.76
N LYS A 287 -2.63 -10.27 -25.01
CA LYS A 287 -3.44 -9.12 -25.46
C LYS A 287 -4.94 -9.44 -25.44
N LYS A 288 -5.32 -10.65 -25.85
CA LYS A 288 -6.72 -11.12 -25.81
C LYS A 288 -7.27 -11.24 -24.39
N VAL A 289 -6.53 -11.88 -23.48
CA VAL A 289 -6.91 -11.98 -22.06
C VAL A 289 -7.12 -10.60 -21.49
N LYS A 290 -6.20 -9.66 -21.71
CA LYS A 290 -6.37 -8.28 -21.25
C LYS A 290 -7.65 -7.63 -21.80
N LYS A 291 -7.90 -7.73 -23.12
CA LYS A 291 -9.09 -7.16 -23.77
C LYS A 291 -10.38 -7.73 -23.17
N TYR A 292 -10.53 -9.06 -23.18
CA TYR A 292 -11.80 -9.68 -22.82
C TYR A 292 -12.02 -9.75 -21.31
N LEU A 293 -10.97 -9.94 -20.51
CA LEU A 293 -11.08 -9.89 -19.04
C LEU A 293 -11.50 -8.49 -18.57
N SER A 294 -11.02 -7.43 -19.23
CA SER A 294 -11.56 -6.09 -18.96
C SER A 294 -13.02 -5.96 -19.38
N MET A 295 -13.45 -6.62 -20.46
CA MET A 295 -14.87 -6.58 -20.86
C MET A 295 -15.77 -7.32 -19.87
N ILE A 296 -15.32 -8.47 -19.36
CA ILE A 296 -16.05 -9.33 -18.42
C ILE A 296 -16.18 -8.65 -17.06
N ASN A 297 -15.06 -8.19 -16.50
CA ASN A 297 -15.04 -7.52 -15.20
C ASN A 297 -15.84 -6.20 -15.19
N ASN A 298 -16.11 -5.62 -16.35
CA ASN A 298 -16.79 -4.33 -16.48
C ASN A 298 -18.26 -4.46 -16.92
N ALA A 299 -18.78 -5.67 -17.09
CA ALA A 299 -20.15 -5.92 -17.55
C ALA A 299 -21.10 -6.39 -16.43
N ASP A 300 -20.60 -6.50 -15.20
CA ASP A 300 -21.43 -6.70 -14.03
C ASP A 300 -22.18 -5.40 -13.70
N LYS A 301 -23.49 -5.49 -13.41
CA LYS A 301 -24.39 -4.33 -13.20
C LYS A 301 -24.07 -3.50 -11.95
N ASN A 302 -23.07 -3.91 -11.19
CA ASN A 302 -22.64 -3.31 -9.93
C ASN A 302 -21.66 -2.13 -10.10
N PHE A 303 -21.48 -1.59 -11.33
CA PHE A 303 -20.77 -0.32 -11.49
C PHE A 303 -21.60 0.83 -10.94
N SER A 304 -21.05 1.58 -10.00
CA SER A 304 -21.65 2.81 -9.50
C SER A 304 -20.65 3.97 -9.61
N LEU A 305 -20.95 4.92 -10.48
CA LEU A 305 -20.16 6.16 -10.53
C LEU A 305 -20.33 6.97 -9.23
N GLU A 306 -21.49 6.85 -8.59
CA GLU A 306 -21.79 7.45 -7.30
C GLU A 306 -20.83 6.91 -6.23
N ASP A 307 -20.59 5.60 -6.20
CA ASP A 307 -19.69 4.97 -5.23
C ASP A 307 -18.23 5.44 -5.44
N ILE A 308 -17.79 5.60 -6.70
CA ILE A 308 -16.47 6.18 -7.01
C ILE A 308 -16.38 7.63 -6.55
N ASN A 309 -17.43 8.42 -6.77
CA ASN A 309 -17.47 9.82 -6.35
C ASN A 309 -17.49 9.95 -4.83
N GLU A 310 -18.18 9.05 -4.13
CA GLU A 310 -18.21 9.03 -2.67
C GLU A 310 -16.81 8.77 -2.08
N ILE A 311 -16.09 7.74 -2.57
CA ILE A 311 -14.69 7.51 -2.17
C ILE A 311 -13.85 8.76 -2.45
N ARG A 312 -14.05 9.38 -3.62
CA ARG A 312 -13.28 10.54 -4.05
C ARG A 312 -13.52 11.75 -3.15
N GLU A 313 -14.76 12.12 -2.86
CA GLU A 313 -15.04 13.23 -1.95
C GLU A 313 -14.58 12.91 -0.52
N ALA A 314 -14.77 11.68 -0.02
CA ALA A 314 -14.27 11.28 1.29
C ALA A 314 -12.73 11.39 1.40
N LEU A 315 -11.99 11.10 0.33
CA LEU A 315 -10.52 11.28 0.29
C LEU A 315 -10.08 12.75 0.22
N LYS A 316 -10.95 13.63 -0.26
CA LYS A 316 -10.71 15.08 -0.37
C LYS A 316 -11.07 15.82 0.91
N GLU A 317 -12.15 15.40 1.57
CA GLU A 317 -12.73 16.01 2.77
C GLU A 317 -11.99 15.66 4.07
N GLN A 318 -10.99 14.77 4.05
CA GLN A 318 -10.09 14.53 5.21
C GLN A 318 -9.11 15.70 5.45
N LEU A 319 -9.69 16.87 5.68
CA LEU A 319 -9.16 17.91 6.54
C LEU A 319 -9.32 17.40 7.99
N ILE A 320 -8.38 16.58 8.46
CA ILE A 320 -8.20 16.30 9.90
C ILE A 320 -8.21 17.61 10.66
#